data_AF-A0A6B3NBX0-F1
#
_entry.id   AF-A0A6B3NBX0-F1
#
_cell.length_a   1.000
_cell.length_b   1.000
_cell.length_c   1.000
_cell.angle_alpha   90.00
_cell.angle_beta   90.00
_cell.angle_gamma   90.00
#
_symmetry.space_group_name_H-M   'P 1'
#
loop_
_entity.id
_entity.type
_entity.pdbx_description
1 polymer ?
#
loop_
_entity_poly.entity_id
_entity_poly.type
_entity_poly.pdbx_seq_one_letter_code
_entity_poly.pdbx_strand_id
1 'polypeptide(L)'
;MSTKLSICTFMRSESLAQSLEEFLSSERYILHNTASEAEFLNFIEQHKHDLDCVVLQDDFSLLPAIKRLYEQGTLLPVVIFPGELEEITIGVAANHQAEAIYPSDNSHLTSTANPLFHAAEVRLSKVQPCKIGNFIDQAIASFIELAPEYSLTDTAASVETTADSSDNSFLMQQQQRLSDKLRERLGYLGVYYKRNPRFFFRNLSEQERQKLLENLRSEYRQIVLSYFSQDESLNRKIDEFVDQAFFADISVSRIVEIHMELMDEFSKHLKLEGRSDEVLLDYRLTLIDVIAHLGEMYRRSIPREL
;
A
#
# COMPACT_ATOMS: atom_id res chain seq x y z
N MET A 1 6.72 18.03 1.99
CA MET A 1 6.97 17.49 3.35
C MET A 1 6.24 16.17 3.42
N SER A 2 6.95 15.05 3.50
CA SER A 2 6.32 13.73 3.65
C SER A 2 5.72 13.65 5.06
N THR A 3 4.41 13.46 5.17
CA THR A 3 3.73 13.29 6.46
C THR A 3 3.97 11.86 6.95
N LYS A 4 4.63 11.71 8.09
CA LYS A 4 4.87 10.40 8.70
C LYS A 4 3.55 9.77 9.17
N LEU A 5 3.45 8.45 9.12
CA LEU A 5 2.30 7.68 9.61
C LEU A 5 2.58 7.09 10.99
N SER A 6 1.66 7.28 11.91
CA SER A 6 1.74 6.75 13.27
C SER A 6 1.11 5.36 13.34
N ILE A 7 1.92 4.36 13.67
CA ILE A 7 1.54 2.95 13.67
C ILE A 7 1.70 2.38 15.08
N CYS A 8 0.64 1.82 15.65
CA CYS A 8 0.71 1.08 16.91
C CYS A 8 0.82 -0.42 16.62
N THR A 9 1.71 -1.13 17.32
CA THR A 9 1.79 -2.59 17.25
C THR A 9 1.41 -3.22 18.58
N PHE A 10 0.68 -4.33 18.52
CA PHE A 10 0.41 -5.20 19.65
C PHE A 10 0.71 -6.64 19.22
N MET A 11 1.90 -7.10 19.61
CA MET A 11 2.50 -8.36 19.19
C MET A 11 2.93 -9.15 20.42
N ARG A 12 2.78 -10.48 20.37
CA ARG A 12 3.27 -11.37 21.42
C ARG A 12 4.61 -12.00 21.08
N SER A 13 4.85 -12.23 19.79
CA SER A 13 6.11 -12.76 19.30
C SER A 13 7.16 -11.65 19.23
N GLU A 14 8.17 -11.73 20.10
CA GLU A 14 9.29 -10.76 20.12
C GLU A 14 10.06 -10.74 18.80
N SER A 15 10.21 -11.89 18.14
CA SER A 15 10.90 -11.99 16.85
C SER A 15 10.13 -11.30 15.72
N LEU A 16 8.79 -11.38 15.74
CA LEU A 16 7.93 -10.67 14.80
C LEU A 16 7.95 -9.16 15.07
N ALA A 17 7.87 -8.75 16.34
CA ALA A 17 7.94 -7.35 16.74
C ALA A 17 9.26 -6.70 16.28
N GLN A 18 10.38 -7.38 16.49
CA GLN A 18 11.70 -6.91 16.05
C GLN A 18 11.80 -6.83 14.52
N SER A 19 11.29 -7.84 13.81
CA SER A 19 11.25 -7.82 12.34
C SER A 19 10.43 -6.63 11.82
N LEU A 20 9.27 -6.37 12.42
CA LEU A 20 8.42 -5.24 12.05
C LEU A 20 9.10 -3.89 12.31
N GLU A 21 9.82 -3.77 13.42
CA GLU A 21 10.59 -2.57 13.74
C GLU A 21 11.67 -2.29 12.69
N GLU A 22 12.40 -3.31 12.24
CA GLU A 22 13.38 -3.17 11.16
C GLU A 22 12.74 -2.70 9.85
N PHE A 23 11.61 -3.29 9.43
CA PHE A 23 10.94 -2.91 8.17
C PHE A 23 10.20 -1.57 8.24
N LEU A 24 9.72 -1.18 9.41
CA LEU A 24 9.00 0.07 9.63
C LEU A 24 9.91 1.22 10.10
N SER A 25 11.21 0.98 10.29
CA SER A 25 12.20 2.01 10.68
C SER A 25 12.46 3.10 9.64
N SER A 26 11.77 3.09 8.49
CA SER A 26 11.87 4.10 7.44
C SER A 26 11.38 5.48 7.88
N GLU A 27 11.81 6.55 7.20
CA GLU A 27 11.37 7.92 7.48
C GLU A 27 9.84 8.16 7.36
N ARG A 28 9.10 7.21 6.75
CA ARG A 28 7.65 7.27 6.52
C ARG A 28 6.82 6.89 7.75
N TYR A 29 7.33 6.10 8.68
CA TYR A 29 6.54 5.59 9.82
C TYR A 29 7.07 6.09 11.17
N ILE A 30 6.17 6.22 12.13
CA ILE A 30 6.43 6.41 13.56
C ILE A 30 5.82 5.20 14.23
N LEU A 31 6.67 4.33 14.79
CA LEU A 31 6.25 3.07 15.38
C LEU A 31 6.08 3.21 16.89
N HIS A 32 4.98 2.68 17.41
CA HIS A 32 4.69 2.58 18.83
C HIS A 32 4.44 1.12 19.18
N ASN A 33 5.40 0.49 19.85
CA ASN A 33 5.32 -0.91 20.25
C ASN A 33 4.68 -1.03 21.64
N THR A 34 3.68 -1.90 21.78
CA THR A 34 3.03 -2.19 23.06
C THR A 34 3.13 -3.69 23.36
N ALA A 35 3.58 -4.01 24.58
CA ALA A 35 3.93 -5.38 24.97
C ALA A 35 2.84 -6.06 25.83
N SER A 36 1.83 -5.31 26.28
CA SER A 36 0.72 -5.84 27.07
C SER A 36 -0.62 -5.23 26.66
N GLU A 37 -1.71 -5.96 26.92
CA GLU A 37 -3.07 -5.49 26.64
C GLU A 37 -3.37 -4.15 27.36
N ALA A 38 -2.94 -4.01 28.62
CA ALA A 38 -3.17 -2.79 29.39
C ALA A 38 -2.40 -1.59 28.81
N GLU A 39 -1.16 -1.81 28.38
CA GLU A 39 -0.35 -0.79 27.72
C GLU A 39 -0.94 -0.39 26.36
N PHE A 40 -1.36 -1.38 25.57
CA PHE A 40 -2.02 -1.19 24.29
C PHE A 40 -3.29 -0.34 24.39
N LEU A 41 -4.18 -0.70 25.32
CA LEU A 41 -5.44 0.03 25.52
C LEU A 41 -5.21 1.46 26.03
N ASN A 42 -4.31 1.64 27.00
CA ASN A 42 -3.95 2.97 27.50
C ASN A 42 -3.33 3.84 26.40
N PHE A 43 -2.48 3.26 25.56
CA PHE A 43 -1.83 3.97 24.48
C PHE A 43 -2.84 4.42 23.42
N ILE A 44 -3.74 3.53 23.00
CA ILE A 44 -4.81 3.88 22.06
C ILE A 44 -5.68 4.99 22.65
N GLU A 45 -6.06 4.92 23.92
CA GLU A 45 -6.91 5.95 24.54
C GLU A 45 -6.24 7.34 24.53
N GLN A 46 -4.94 7.39 24.80
CA GLN A 46 -4.15 8.62 24.80
C GLN A 46 -3.88 9.18 23.39
N HIS A 47 -3.71 8.30 22.40
CA HIS A 47 -3.28 8.65 21.04
C HIS A 47 -4.34 8.40 19.96
N LYS A 48 -5.60 8.18 20.33
CA LYS A 48 -6.70 7.83 19.41
C LYS A 48 -6.90 8.78 18.23
N HIS A 49 -6.47 10.03 18.36
CA HIS A 49 -6.61 11.03 17.32
C HIS A 49 -5.41 11.11 16.37
N ASP A 50 -4.25 10.59 16.77
CA ASP A 50 -3.00 10.70 16.03
C ASP A 50 -2.50 9.38 15.44
N LEU A 51 -3.13 8.27 15.83
CA LEU A 51 -2.89 6.96 15.25
C LEU A 51 -3.52 6.81 13.85
N ASP A 52 -2.71 6.30 12.92
CA ASP A 52 -3.11 6.13 11.52
C ASP A 52 -3.42 4.67 11.18
N CYS A 53 -2.80 3.70 11.87
CA CYS A 53 -3.08 2.27 11.70
C CYS A 53 -2.61 1.46 12.92
N VAL A 54 -3.22 0.29 13.12
CA VAL A 54 -2.84 -0.67 14.17
C VAL A 54 -2.45 -1.99 13.54
N VAL A 55 -1.35 -2.58 13.99
CA VAL A 55 -0.88 -3.89 13.57
C VAL A 55 -0.99 -4.85 14.76
N LEU A 56 -1.75 -5.93 14.59
CA LEU A 56 -2.12 -6.87 15.64
C LEU A 56 -1.66 -8.29 15.30
N GLN A 57 -1.38 -9.10 16.31
CA GLN A 57 -1.19 -10.54 16.16
C GLN A 57 -2.45 -11.28 16.59
N ASP A 58 -2.94 -12.22 15.78
CA ASP A 58 -4.12 -13.04 16.08
C ASP A 58 -3.81 -14.09 17.15
N ASP A 59 -3.86 -13.67 18.41
CA ASP A 59 -3.63 -14.53 19.56
C ASP A 59 -4.82 -14.51 20.55
N PHE A 60 -4.75 -15.32 21.61
CA PHE A 60 -5.82 -15.40 22.62
C PHE A 60 -6.09 -14.08 23.37
N SER A 61 -5.15 -13.12 23.35
CA SER A 61 -5.29 -11.81 24.00
C SER A 61 -5.92 -10.75 23.09
N LEU A 62 -6.03 -11.02 21.79
CA LEU A 62 -6.61 -10.10 20.82
C LEU A 62 -8.11 -9.85 21.03
N LEU A 63 -8.89 -10.91 21.26
CA LEU A 63 -10.35 -10.81 21.40
C LEU A 63 -10.80 -9.94 22.60
N PRO A 64 -10.24 -10.09 23.81
CA PRO A 64 -10.50 -9.17 24.93
C PRO A 64 -10.17 -7.71 24.59
N ALA A 65 -9.03 -7.47 23.93
CA ALA A 65 -8.58 -6.14 23.54
C ALA A 65 -9.55 -5.50 22.54
N ILE A 66 -9.94 -6.24 21.49
CA ILE A 66 -10.92 -5.81 20.48
C ILE A 66 -12.26 -5.45 21.14
N LYS A 67 -12.76 -6.29 22.06
CA LYS A 67 -14.03 -6.03 22.72
C LYS A 67 -14.01 -4.72 23.50
N ARG A 68 -12.91 -4.43 24.20
CA ARG A 68 -12.75 -3.17 24.93
C ARG A 68 -12.64 -1.97 24.00
N LEU A 69 -11.93 -2.10 22.87
CA LEU A 69 -11.86 -1.04 21.86
C LEU A 69 -13.25 -0.70 21.31
N TYR A 70 -14.09 -1.72 21.10
CA TYR A 70 -15.49 -1.55 20.71
C TYR A 70 -16.33 -0.85 21.78
N GLU A 71 -16.23 -1.29 23.04
CA GLU A 71 -16.92 -0.67 24.19
C GLU A 71 -16.49 0.79 24.40
N GLN A 72 -15.25 1.14 24.06
CA GLN A 72 -14.69 2.49 24.12
C GLN A 72 -14.95 3.31 22.85
N GLY A 73 -15.58 2.72 21.84
CA GLY A 73 -15.92 3.40 20.62
C GLY A 73 -14.73 3.79 19.73
N THR A 74 -13.67 2.98 19.74
CA THR A 74 -12.47 3.26 18.94
C THR A 74 -12.40 2.35 17.72
N LEU A 75 -12.42 2.96 16.53
CA LEU A 75 -12.25 2.30 15.24
C LEU A 75 -11.03 2.89 14.53
N LEU A 76 -10.13 2.03 14.09
CA LEU A 76 -8.85 2.38 13.44
C LEU A 76 -8.57 1.38 12.32
N PRO A 77 -7.90 1.77 11.23
CA PRO A 77 -7.37 0.83 10.24
C PRO A 77 -6.53 -0.25 10.92
N VAL A 78 -6.73 -1.51 10.52
CA VAL A 78 -6.08 -2.65 11.18
C VAL A 78 -5.48 -3.67 10.21
N VAL A 79 -4.27 -4.12 10.53
CA VAL A 79 -3.59 -5.26 9.91
C VAL A 79 -3.41 -6.36 10.95
N ILE A 80 -3.83 -7.58 10.65
CA ILE A 80 -3.78 -8.72 11.58
C ILE A 80 -2.85 -9.80 11.02
N PHE A 81 -1.77 -10.07 11.73
CA PHE A 81 -0.89 -11.22 11.49
C PHE A 81 -1.51 -12.51 12.03
N PRO A 82 -1.29 -13.65 11.39
CA PRO A 82 -1.75 -14.92 11.94
C PRO A 82 -1.01 -15.20 13.25
N GLY A 83 -1.74 -15.70 14.25
CA GLY A 83 -1.11 -16.32 15.40
C GLY A 83 -0.28 -17.51 15.00
N GLU A 84 0.70 -17.85 15.84
CA GLU A 84 1.27 -19.19 15.82
C GLU A 84 0.17 -20.15 16.32
N LEU A 85 -0.71 -20.60 15.41
CA LEU A 85 -1.51 -21.78 15.72
C LEU A 85 -0.51 -22.94 15.82
N GLU A 86 -0.21 -23.36 17.04
CA GLU A 86 0.00 -24.78 17.27
C GLU A 86 -1.22 -25.49 16.66
N GLU A 87 -0.99 -26.43 15.76
CA GLU A 87 -2.02 -27.33 15.24
C GLU A 87 -2.64 -28.08 16.43
N ILE A 88 -3.68 -27.51 17.05
CA ILE A 88 -4.53 -28.26 17.95
C ILE A 88 -5.42 -29.10 17.05
N THR A 89 -4.91 -30.27 16.69
CA THR A 89 -5.69 -31.42 16.23
C THR A 89 -6.65 -31.80 17.35
N ILE A 90 -7.79 -31.11 17.45
CA ILE A 90 -8.91 -31.61 18.24
C ILE A 90 -9.53 -32.74 17.43
N GLY A 91 -9.07 -33.95 17.73
CA GLY A 91 -9.72 -35.17 17.29
C GLY A 91 -11.18 -35.18 17.74
N VAL A 92 -12.09 -35.11 16.78
CA VAL A 92 -13.44 -35.67 16.95
C VAL A 92 -13.61 -36.72 15.87
N ALA A 93 -13.52 -37.97 16.32
CA ALA A 93 -13.79 -39.14 15.52
C ALA A 93 -15.27 -39.14 15.09
N ALA A 94 -15.51 -39.14 13.79
CA ALA A 94 -16.69 -39.76 13.19
C ALA A 94 -16.32 -40.25 11.79
N ASN A 95 -16.45 -41.57 11.60
CA ASN A 95 -16.13 -42.33 10.42
C ASN A 95 -16.89 -41.86 9.17
N HIS A 96 -16.26 -41.85 8.00
CA HIS A 96 -16.53 -42.77 6.87
C HIS A 96 -15.77 -42.38 5.59
N GLN A 97 -14.76 -43.20 5.28
CA GLN A 97 -14.28 -43.71 3.97
C GLN A 97 -14.28 -42.86 2.67
N ALA A 98 -13.10 -42.91 2.02
CA ALA A 98 -12.78 -42.72 0.59
C ALA A 98 -12.72 -41.27 0.08
N GLU A 99 -11.75 -40.78 -0.69
CA GLU A 99 -10.58 -41.35 -1.36
C GLU A 99 -9.62 -40.20 -1.69
N ALA A 100 -8.31 -40.47 -1.71
CA ALA A 100 -7.29 -39.49 -2.04
C ALA A 100 -7.26 -39.23 -3.56
N ILE A 101 -7.39 -37.97 -3.98
CA ILE A 101 -6.90 -37.48 -5.28
C ILE A 101 -6.34 -36.08 -5.05
N TYR A 102 -5.01 -35.93 -5.10
CA TYR A 102 -4.40 -34.64 -5.39
C TYR A 102 -4.51 -34.40 -6.90
N PRO A 103 -4.81 -33.16 -7.29
CA PRO A 103 -3.78 -32.46 -8.04
C PRO A 103 -3.54 -31.05 -7.48
N SER A 104 -2.27 -30.68 -7.52
CA SER A 104 -1.77 -29.31 -7.49
C SER A 104 -2.65 -28.38 -8.32
N ASP A 105 -3.30 -27.40 -7.70
CA ASP A 105 -3.84 -26.24 -8.40
C ASP A 105 -3.86 -24.98 -7.54
N ASN A 106 -3.25 -23.93 -8.09
CA ASN A 106 -3.41 -22.54 -7.70
C ASN A 106 -4.85 -22.09 -8.05
N SER A 107 -5.72 -21.90 -7.06
CA SER A 107 -6.92 -21.05 -7.15
C SER A 107 -7.40 -20.71 -5.72
N HIS A 108 -7.28 -19.45 -5.31
CA HIS A 108 -8.35 -18.44 -5.21
C HIS A 108 -9.36 -18.63 -4.05
N LEU A 109 -9.28 -17.67 -3.13
CA LEU A 109 -10.36 -16.97 -2.40
C LEU A 109 -11.22 -17.73 -1.36
N THR A 110 -11.62 -16.95 -0.35
CA THR A 110 -12.67 -17.18 0.65
C THR A 110 -12.32 -18.09 1.84
N SER A 111 -11.98 -17.46 2.96
CA SER A 111 -12.62 -17.86 4.22
C SER A 111 -13.67 -16.81 4.51
N THR A 112 -14.93 -17.19 4.41
CA THR A 112 -16.07 -16.47 4.99
C THR A 112 -15.96 -16.52 6.52
N ALA A 113 -14.89 -15.96 7.07
CA ALA A 113 -14.76 -15.70 8.49
C ALA A 113 -15.32 -14.30 8.72
N ASN A 114 -16.28 -14.19 9.67
CA ASN A 114 -16.73 -12.89 10.12
C ASN A 114 -15.51 -12.03 10.52
N PRO A 115 -15.54 -10.71 10.24
CA PRO A 115 -14.47 -9.83 10.66
C PRO A 115 -14.29 -9.91 12.19
N LEU A 116 -13.03 -9.85 12.63
CA LEU A 116 -12.59 -10.01 14.02
C LEU A 116 -12.78 -8.68 14.73
N PHE A 117 -12.31 -7.63 14.06
CA PHE A 117 -12.52 -6.25 14.39
C PHE A 117 -13.64 -5.71 13.50
N HIS A 118 -13.37 -5.28 12.27
CA HIS A 118 -14.36 -4.62 11.40
C HIS A 118 -14.23 -5.04 9.93
N ALA A 119 -15.19 -4.68 9.08
CA ALA A 119 -15.24 -5.13 7.68
C ALA A 119 -14.03 -4.72 6.80
N ALA A 120 -13.23 -3.72 7.20
CA ALA A 120 -12.04 -3.24 6.48
C ALA A 120 -10.71 -3.82 7.00
N GLU A 121 -10.77 -4.83 7.87
CA GLU A 121 -9.54 -5.41 8.41
C GLU A 121 -8.76 -6.18 7.34
N VAL A 122 -7.44 -6.07 7.37
CA VAL A 122 -6.56 -6.83 6.48
C VAL A 122 -5.90 -7.95 7.27
N ARG A 123 -6.30 -9.20 7.00
CA ARG A 123 -5.70 -10.39 7.62
C ARG A 123 -4.65 -11.03 6.71
N LEU A 124 -3.48 -11.31 7.27
CA LEU A 124 -2.42 -12.00 6.55
C LEU A 124 -2.54 -13.51 6.75
N SER A 125 -2.41 -14.28 5.67
CA SER A 125 -2.39 -15.76 5.75
C SER A 125 -1.02 -16.32 6.12
N LYS A 126 0.04 -15.52 5.98
CA LYS A 126 1.43 -15.88 6.32
C LYS A 126 2.15 -14.65 6.85
N VAL A 127 3.07 -14.87 7.78
CA VAL A 127 3.96 -13.82 8.28
C VAL A 127 4.89 -13.38 7.15
N GLN A 128 4.67 -12.18 6.60
CA GLN A 128 5.52 -11.57 5.55
C GLN A 128 5.87 -10.12 5.94
N PRO A 129 6.78 -9.90 6.91
CA PRO A 129 7.08 -8.58 7.45
C PRO A 129 7.61 -7.61 6.38
N CYS A 130 8.32 -8.11 5.37
CA CYS A 130 8.86 -7.32 4.26
C CYS A 130 7.80 -6.63 3.38
N LYS A 131 6.53 -7.03 3.47
CA LYS A 131 5.41 -6.42 2.72
C LYS A 131 4.47 -5.61 3.61
N ILE A 132 4.81 -5.39 4.88
CA ILE A 132 3.93 -4.74 5.85
C ILE A 132 3.47 -3.35 5.40
N GLY A 133 4.33 -2.57 4.73
CA GLY A 133 3.95 -1.26 4.20
C GLY A 133 2.75 -1.34 3.25
N ASN A 134 2.72 -2.32 2.36
CA ASN A 134 1.61 -2.52 1.42
C ASN A 134 0.32 -2.92 2.14
N PHE A 135 0.42 -3.71 3.21
CA PHE A 135 -0.74 -4.12 4.00
C PHE A 135 -1.29 -3.00 4.89
N ILE A 136 -0.41 -2.16 5.46
CA ILE A 136 -0.81 -0.93 6.15
C ILE A 136 -1.56 -0.02 5.19
N ASP A 137 -0.99 0.14 3.99
CA ASP A 137 -1.61 0.94 2.94
C ASP A 137 -3.00 0.35 2.57
N GLN A 138 -3.11 -0.96 2.39
CA GLN A 138 -4.39 -1.63 2.11
C GLN A 138 -5.42 -1.48 3.24
N ALA A 139 -5.00 -1.55 4.50
CA ALA A 139 -5.89 -1.43 5.66
C ALA A 139 -6.46 -0.02 5.77
N ILE A 140 -5.61 1.00 5.58
CA ILE A 140 -6.05 2.40 5.58
C ILE A 140 -7.00 2.65 4.40
N ALA A 141 -6.73 2.09 3.22
CA ALA A 141 -7.60 2.22 2.07
C ALA A 141 -9.01 1.69 2.34
N SER A 142 -9.09 0.43 2.75
CA SER A 142 -10.35 -0.26 3.04
C SER A 142 -11.13 0.49 4.12
N PHE A 143 -10.44 1.04 5.13
CA PHE A 143 -11.08 1.78 6.22
C PHE A 143 -11.68 3.12 5.76
N ILE A 144 -11.01 3.82 4.85
CA ILE A 144 -11.53 5.06 4.24
C ILE A 144 -12.77 4.74 3.40
N GLU A 145 -12.77 3.65 2.64
CA GLU A 145 -13.90 3.21 1.81
C GLU A 145 -15.14 2.82 2.64
N LEU A 146 -14.96 2.34 3.87
CA LEU A 146 -16.06 2.05 4.79
C LEU A 146 -16.70 3.28 5.43
N ALA A 147 -16.05 4.45 5.40
CA ALA A 147 -16.67 5.66 5.92
C ALA A 147 -17.79 6.09 4.94
N PRO A 148 -19.04 6.27 5.40
CA PRO A 148 -20.15 6.60 4.52
C PRO A 148 -19.86 7.93 3.81
N GLU A 149 -19.80 7.92 2.48
CA GLU A 149 -19.70 9.14 1.69
C GLU A 149 -20.97 9.97 1.94
N TYR A 150 -20.83 11.09 2.65
CA TYR A 150 -21.92 12.05 2.79
C TYR A 150 -22.15 12.68 1.41
N SER A 151 -23.12 12.15 0.68
CA SER A 151 -23.67 12.79 -0.51
C SER A 151 -24.16 14.17 -0.08
N LEU A 152 -23.49 15.21 -0.56
CA LEU A 152 -23.99 16.59 -0.52
C LEU A 152 -25.17 16.70 -1.49
N THR A 153 -26.30 16.09 -1.14
CA THR A 153 -27.60 16.46 -1.67
C THR A 153 -28.56 16.63 -0.51
N ASP A 154 -28.75 17.90 -0.19
CA ASP A 154 -29.85 18.41 0.60
C ASP A 154 -31.16 17.85 0.04
N THR A 155 -31.84 16.99 0.80
CA THR A 155 -33.27 16.83 0.69
C THR A 155 -33.81 16.67 2.10
N ALA A 156 -34.14 17.82 2.68
CA ALA A 156 -35.08 17.89 3.78
C ALA A 156 -36.35 17.10 3.43
N ALA A 157 -36.55 15.96 4.11
CA ALA A 157 -37.82 15.55 4.74
C ALA A 157 -37.79 14.04 5.09
N SER A 158 -37.80 13.75 6.40
CA SER A 158 -38.75 12.88 7.12
C SER A 158 -38.07 12.04 8.23
N VAL A 159 -38.19 12.49 9.49
CA VAL A 159 -38.96 11.84 10.60
C VAL A 159 -38.90 10.28 10.60
N GLU A 160 -38.47 9.50 11.61
CA GLU A 160 -38.64 9.53 13.08
C GLU A 160 -37.78 8.42 13.75
N THR A 161 -37.25 8.71 14.95
CA THR A 161 -37.02 7.86 16.16
C THR A 161 -36.41 6.44 16.08
N THR A 162 -35.16 6.28 16.57
CA THR A 162 -34.75 5.22 17.53
C THR A 162 -33.60 5.72 18.41
N ALA A 163 -33.68 5.50 19.73
CA ALA A 163 -32.78 6.06 20.75
C ALA A 163 -31.44 5.31 20.92
N ASP A 164 -31.10 4.35 20.07
CA ASP A 164 -29.76 3.71 19.97
C ASP A 164 -28.86 4.38 18.91
N SER A 165 -29.33 5.49 18.34
CA SER A 165 -28.67 6.18 17.24
C SER A 165 -27.56 7.14 17.69
N SER A 166 -27.43 7.47 18.98
CA SER A 166 -26.42 8.42 19.45
C SER A 166 -25.00 7.83 19.39
N ASP A 167 -24.79 6.62 19.89
CA ASP A 167 -23.45 6.00 19.96
C ASP A 167 -22.96 5.59 18.57
N ASN A 168 -23.84 5.02 17.74
CA ASN A 168 -23.53 4.73 16.34
C ASN A 168 -23.24 6.01 15.53
N SER A 169 -23.95 7.13 15.80
CA SER A 169 -23.65 8.41 15.15
C SER A 169 -22.30 8.99 15.58
N PHE A 170 -21.93 8.82 16.85
CA PHE A 170 -20.64 9.29 17.37
C PHE A 170 -19.48 8.47 16.77
N LEU A 171 -19.64 7.16 16.66
CA LEU A 171 -18.68 6.26 16.02
C LEU A 171 -18.50 6.57 14.54
N MET A 172 -19.60 6.76 13.81
CA MET A 172 -19.57 7.17 12.40
C MET A 172 -18.89 8.53 12.22
N GLN A 173 -19.16 9.50 13.10
CA GLN A 173 -18.49 10.82 13.06
C GLN A 173 -17.00 10.72 13.36
N GLN A 174 -16.59 9.85 14.30
CA GLN A 174 -15.18 9.62 14.61
C GLN A 174 -14.46 8.93 13.45
N GLN A 175 -15.08 7.91 12.85
CA GLN A 175 -14.57 7.25 11.65
C GLN A 175 -14.43 8.26 10.50
N GLN A 176 -15.41 9.14 10.29
CA GLN A 176 -15.36 10.16 9.24
C GLN A 176 -14.24 11.18 9.47
N ARG A 177 -14.06 11.70 10.69
CA ARG A 177 -12.97 12.64 11.01
C ARG A 177 -11.59 12.01 10.81
N LEU A 178 -11.43 10.75 11.21
CA LEU A 178 -10.19 10.02 11.00
C LEU A 178 -9.97 9.76 9.50
N SER A 179 -11.00 9.30 8.78
CA SER A 179 -10.94 9.09 7.34
C SER A 179 -10.62 10.38 6.60
N ASP A 180 -11.17 11.53 6.98
CA ASP A 180 -10.86 12.83 6.38
C ASP A 180 -9.43 13.26 6.68
N LYS A 181 -8.95 13.10 7.93
CA LYS A 181 -7.55 13.38 8.32
C LYS A 181 -6.58 12.47 7.57
N LEU A 182 -6.91 11.19 7.46
CA LEU A 182 -6.14 10.21 6.69
C LEU A 182 -6.18 10.56 5.21
N ARG A 183 -7.33 10.91 4.64
CA ARG A 183 -7.48 11.31 3.24
C ARG A 183 -6.74 12.61 2.93
N GLU A 184 -6.65 13.55 3.86
CA GLU A 184 -5.87 14.78 3.76
C GLU A 184 -4.35 14.52 3.85
N ARG A 185 -3.91 13.65 4.78
CA ARG A 185 -2.49 13.31 4.98
C ARG A 185 -1.96 12.32 3.94
N LEU A 186 -2.80 11.41 3.48
CA LEU A 186 -2.45 10.32 2.58
C LEU A 186 -2.88 10.57 1.13
N GLY A 187 -3.70 11.58 0.87
CA GLY A 187 -4.09 11.93 -0.48
C GLY A 187 -4.95 10.90 -1.22
N TYR A 188 -5.60 9.96 -0.49
CA TYR A 188 -6.37 8.78 -0.95
C TYR A 188 -5.52 7.52 -1.20
N LEU A 189 -5.53 6.59 -0.24
CA LEU A 189 -5.32 5.18 -0.51
C LEU A 189 -6.67 4.56 -0.87
N GLY A 190 -6.89 4.14 -2.11
CA GLY A 190 -6.45 2.81 -2.51
C GLY A 190 -5.28 3.06 -3.45
N VAL A 191 -4.47 2.07 -3.85
CA VAL A 191 -3.60 2.33 -5.01
C VAL A 191 -4.40 2.19 -6.32
N TYR A 192 -5.63 2.69 -6.31
CA TYR A 192 -6.03 3.68 -7.29
C TYR A 192 -5.06 4.84 -7.13
N TYR A 193 -4.06 4.95 -7.98
CA TYR A 193 -3.33 6.20 -8.00
C TYR A 193 -4.31 7.32 -8.37
N LYS A 194 -4.83 8.03 -7.37
CA LYS A 194 -5.56 9.28 -7.57
C LYS A 194 -4.51 10.32 -7.91
N ARG A 195 -3.96 10.17 -9.11
CA ARG A 195 -2.91 11.05 -9.61
C ARG A 195 -3.48 12.46 -9.60
N ASN A 196 -2.80 13.38 -8.94
CA ASN A 196 -3.28 14.75 -8.82
C ASN A 196 -3.08 15.45 -10.16
N PRO A 197 -4.16 15.88 -10.86
CA PRO A 197 -4.02 16.47 -12.17
C PRO A 197 -3.13 17.71 -12.21
N ARG A 198 -2.96 18.42 -11.07
CA ARG A 198 -2.06 19.58 -10.99
C ARG A 198 -0.60 19.23 -11.29
N PHE A 199 -0.17 18.01 -10.97
CA PHE A 199 1.20 17.54 -11.22
C PHE A 199 1.35 16.84 -12.57
N PHE A 200 0.28 16.74 -13.37
CA PHE A 200 0.40 16.23 -14.73
C PHE A 200 1.28 17.13 -15.57
N PHE A 201 2.11 16.52 -16.39
CA PHE A 201 3.02 17.21 -17.30
C PHE A 201 2.32 18.33 -18.09
N ARG A 202 1.09 18.07 -18.56
CA ARG A 202 0.28 19.06 -19.29
C ARG A 202 -0.19 20.28 -18.46
N ASN A 203 -0.18 20.19 -17.14
CA ASN A 203 -0.65 21.24 -16.22
C ASN A 203 0.49 21.96 -15.49
N LEU A 204 1.72 21.41 -15.55
CA LEU A 204 2.93 22.05 -15.02
C LEU A 204 3.31 23.31 -15.81
N SER A 205 3.98 24.26 -15.14
CA SER A 205 4.63 25.40 -15.79
C SER A 205 5.79 24.96 -16.69
N GLU A 206 6.23 25.81 -17.62
CA GLU A 206 7.34 25.49 -18.53
C GLU A 206 8.63 25.15 -17.79
N GLN A 207 8.93 25.86 -16.70
CA GLN A 207 10.11 25.60 -15.85
C GLN A 207 10.02 24.24 -15.15
N GLU A 208 8.85 23.91 -14.59
CA GLU A 208 8.63 22.62 -13.93
C GLU A 208 8.65 21.45 -14.92
N ARG A 209 8.10 21.64 -16.12
CA ARG A 209 8.18 20.65 -17.21
C ARG A 209 9.62 20.37 -17.59
N GLN A 210 10.42 21.43 -17.79
CA GLN A 210 11.81 21.29 -18.16
C GLN A 210 12.60 20.55 -17.08
N LYS A 211 12.41 20.93 -15.82
CA LYS A 211 13.03 20.25 -14.67
C LYS A 211 12.65 18.77 -14.58
N LEU A 212 11.37 18.45 -14.74
CA LEU A 212 10.90 17.07 -14.73
C LEU A 212 11.53 16.25 -15.86
N LEU A 213 11.60 16.80 -17.07
CA LEU A 213 12.22 16.12 -18.22
C LEU A 213 13.72 15.92 -18.03
N GLU A 214 14.42 16.89 -17.46
CA GLU A 214 15.85 16.76 -17.13
C GLU A 214 16.08 15.66 -16.10
N ASN A 215 15.24 15.58 -15.07
CA ASN A 215 15.28 14.51 -14.09
C ASN A 215 15.03 13.14 -14.73
N LEU A 216 13.95 13.00 -15.50
CA LEU A 216 13.63 11.75 -16.20
C LEU A 216 14.75 11.33 -17.17
N ARG A 217 15.34 12.27 -17.93
CA ARG A 217 16.49 11.98 -18.80
C ARG A 217 17.70 11.49 -17.99
N SER A 218 17.98 12.13 -16.85
CA SER A 218 19.08 11.75 -15.98
C SER A 218 18.89 10.35 -15.39
N GLU A 219 17.71 10.05 -14.87
CA GLU A 219 17.35 8.73 -14.32
C GLU A 219 17.37 7.65 -15.41
N TYR A 220 16.77 7.93 -16.57
CA TYR A 220 16.79 7.01 -17.71
C TYR A 220 18.22 6.70 -18.17
N ARG A 221 19.10 7.71 -18.19
CA ARG A 221 20.52 7.49 -18.48
C ARG A 221 21.17 6.53 -17.47
N GLN A 222 20.86 6.66 -16.19
CA GLN A 222 21.38 5.74 -15.17
C GLN A 222 20.87 4.32 -15.38
N ILE A 223 19.59 4.14 -15.75
CA ILE A 223 19.04 2.82 -16.07
C ILE A 223 19.81 2.21 -17.23
N VAL A 224 19.99 2.94 -18.34
CA VAL A 224 20.69 2.44 -19.53
C VAL A 224 22.13 2.04 -19.21
N LEU A 225 22.88 2.86 -18.46
CA LEU A 225 24.26 2.56 -18.08
C LEU A 225 24.36 1.33 -17.14
N SER A 226 23.38 1.13 -16.26
CA SER A 226 23.33 -0.02 -15.36
C SER A 226 22.73 -1.28 -16.02
N TYR A 227 22.04 -1.19 -17.16
CA TYR A 227 21.15 -2.24 -17.65
C TYR A 227 21.84 -3.57 -17.95
N PHE A 228 22.99 -3.53 -18.63
CA PHE A 228 23.80 -4.72 -18.92
C PHE A 228 24.89 -4.97 -17.88
N SER A 229 24.93 -4.15 -16.83
CA SER A 229 25.79 -4.37 -15.68
C SER A 229 25.11 -5.33 -14.71
N GLN A 230 25.88 -6.12 -13.95
CA GLN A 230 25.34 -6.97 -12.86
C GLN A 230 24.98 -6.12 -11.62
N ASP A 231 24.21 -5.03 -11.83
CA ASP A 231 23.83 -4.06 -10.81
C ASP A 231 22.52 -4.49 -10.13
N GLU A 232 22.59 -4.90 -8.87
CA GLU A 232 21.42 -5.29 -8.06
C GLU A 232 20.43 -4.13 -7.85
N SER A 233 20.84 -2.88 -8.10
CA SER A 233 19.98 -1.70 -7.93
C SER A 233 19.19 -1.32 -9.19
N LEU A 234 19.33 -2.06 -10.31
CA LEU A 234 18.66 -1.75 -11.58
C LEU A 234 17.14 -1.66 -11.43
N ASN A 235 16.51 -2.65 -10.80
CA ASN A 235 15.04 -2.67 -10.62
C ASN A 235 14.56 -1.45 -9.84
N ARG A 236 15.28 -1.04 -8.78
CA ARG A 236 14.94 0.16 -8.01
C ARG A 236 15.01 1.42 -8.89
N LYS A 237 16.02 1.54 -9.75
CA LYS A 237 16.14 2.68 -10.68
C LYS A 237 15.00 2.71 -11.69
N ILE A 238 14.57 1.55 -12.19
CA ILE A 238 13.43 1.41 -13.09
C ILE A 238 12.14 1.84 -12.37
N ASP A 239 11.92 1.35 -11.15
CA ASP A 239 10.74 1.70 -10.34
C ASP A 239 10.67 3.21 -10.06
N GLU A 240 11.78 3.82 -9.63
CA GLU A 240 11.88 5.28 -9.38
C GLU A 240 11.51 6.11 -10.62
N PHE A 241 12.05 5.74 -11.79
CA PHE A 241 11.73 6.41 -13.05
C PHE A 241 10.25 6.23 -13.43
N VAL A 242 9.74 5.00 -13.30
CA VAL A 242 8.37 4.65 -13.67
C VAL A 242 7.36 5.36 -12.78
N ASP A 243 7.62 5.45 -11.47
CA ASP A 243 6.79 6.19 -10.53
C ASP A 243 6.65 7.66 -10.95
N GLN A 244 7.78 8.34 -11.23
CA GLN A 244 7.76 9.73 -11.68
C GLN A 244 6.97 9.89 -12.98
N ALA A 245 7.22 9.03 -13.97
CA ALA A 245 6.53 9.06 -15.25
C ALA A 245 5.01 8.83 -15.08
N PHE A 246 4.64 7.90 -14.23
CA PHE A 246 3.27 7.52 -13.96
C PHE A 246 2.49 8.65 -13.25
N PHE A 247 3.03 9.22 -12.18
CA PHE A 247 2.38 10.29 -11.42
C PHE A 247 2.25 11.60 -12.21
N ALA A 248 3.22 11.88 -13.09
CA ALA A 248 3.17 13.04 -13.97
C ALA A 248 2.34 12.81 -15.25
N ASP A 249 1.68 11.65 -15.43
CA ASP A 249 0.90 11.32 -16.63
C ASP A 249 1.72 11.49 -17.92
N ILE A 250 2.98 11.05 -17.89
CA ILE A 250 3.88 11.06 -19.05
C ILE A 250 3.43 10.00 -20.05
N SER A 251 3.33 10.39 -21.32
CA SER A 251 2.97 9.47 -22.39
C SER A 251 4.12 8.52 -22.73
N VAL A 252 3.78 7.32 -23.19
CA VAL A 252 4.79 6.35 -23.70
C VAL A 252 5.61 6.98 -24.83
N SER A 253 5.00 7.78 -25.70
CA SER A 253 5.70 8.51 -26.76
C SER A 253 6.83 9.39 -26.21
N ARG A 254 6.62 10.05 -25.06
CA ARG A 254 7.63 10.90 -24.44
C ARG A 254 8.79 10.11 -23.85
N ILE A 255 8.53 8.91 -23.33
CA ILE A 255 9.59 7.98 -22.86
C ILE A 255 10.43 7.50 -24.06
N VAL A 256 9.77 7.18 -25.17
CA VAL A 256 10.46 6.82 -26.43
C VAL A 256 11.33 7.98 -26.93
N GLU A 257 10.84 9.23 -26.87
CA GLU A 257 11.63 10.41 -27.20
C GLU A 257 12.88 10.54 -26.32
N ILE A 258 12.74 10.42 -24.99
CA ILE A 258 13.88 10.45 -24.05
C ILE A 258 14.91 9.37 -24.41
N HIS A 259 14.44 8.16 -24.72
CA HIS A 259 15.32 7.06 -25.12
C HIS A 259 16.06 7.39 -26.44
N MET A 260 15.36 7.87 -27.46
CA MET A 260 15.96 8.22 -28.75
C MET A 260 16.99 9.36 -28.64
N GLU A 261 16.67 10.41 -27.89
CA GLU A 261 17.62 11.51 -27.63
C GLU A 261 18.90 11.00 -26.95
N LEU A 262 18.76 10.10 -25.97
CA LEU A 262 19.90 9.50 -25.28
C LEU A 262 20.71 8.58 -26.20
N MET A 263 20.07 7.79 -27.06
CA MET A 263 20.77 6.96 -28.05
C MET A 263 21.54 7.82 -29.05
N ASP A 264 20.97 8.94 -29.50
CA ASP A 264 21.66 9.89 -30.39
C ASP A 264 22.90 10.50 -29.71
N GLU A 265 22.79 10.84 -28.41
CA GLU A 265 23.94 11.31 -27.62
C GLU A 265 25.01 10.23 -27.49
N PHE A 266 24.65 8.99 -27.17
CA PHE A 266 25.61 7.89 -27.09
C PHE A 266 26.24 7.56 -28.44
N SER A 267 25.49 7.61 -29.54
CA SER A 267 26.01 7.40 -30.89
C SER A 267 27.08 8.44 -31.23
N LYS A 268 26.84 9.72 -30.90
CA LYS A 268 27.83 10.80 -31.07
C LYS A 268 29.09 10.54 -30.26
N HIS A 269 28.97 10.17 -28.99
CA HIS A 269 30.13 9.87 -28.13
C HIS A 269 30.92 8.65 -28.64
N LEU A 270 30.25 7.55 -28.99
CA LEU A 270 30.88 6.35 -29.52
C LEU A 270 31.64 6.64 -30.84
N LYS A 271 31.05 7.43 -31.74
CA LYS A 271 31.70 7.85 -32.99
C LYS A 271 32.94 8.69 -32.74
N LEU A 272 32.92 9.58 -31.75
CA LEU A 272 34.09 10.36 -31.34
C LEU A 272 35.19 9.47 -30.73
N GLU A 273 34.82 8.39 -30.05
CA GLU A 273 35.73 7.37 -29.53
C GLU A 273 36.21 6.36 -30.59
N GLY A 274 35.69 6.42 -31.82
CA GLY A 274 35.98 5.46 -32.89
C GLY A 274 35.36 4.08 -32.68
N ARG A 275 34.29 3.97 -31.89
CA ARG A 275 33.54 2.74 -31.60
C ARG A 275 32.30 2.63 -32.48
N SER A 276 31.85 1.40 -32.73
CA SER A 276 30.57 1.11 -33.41
C SER A 276 29.40 1.50 -32.52
N ASP A 277 28.36 2.10 -33.11
CA ASP A 277 27.09 2.42 -32.45
C ASP A 277 26.04 1.30 -32.55
N GLU A 278 26.39 0.15 -33.13
CA GLU A 278 25.49 -1.01 -33.25
C GLU A 278 25.03 -1.54 -31.88
N VAL A 279 25.88 -1.43 -30.84
CA VAL A 279 25.53 -1.84 -29.47
C VAL A 279 24.32 -1.08 -28.91
N LEU A 280 23.99 0.09 -29.46
CA LEU A 280 22.83 0.86 -29.03
C LEU A 280 21.51 0.18 -29.36
N LEU A 281 21.50 -0.74 -30.33
CA LEU A 281 20.33 -1.54 -30.67
C LEU A 281 19.89 -2.44 -29.51
N ASP A 282 20.83 -2.87 -28.65
CA ASP A 282 20.54 -3.76 -27.52
C ASP A 282 19.74 -3.03 -26.43
N TYR A 283 19.91 -1.70 -26.29
CA TYR A 283 19.14 -0.89 -25.35
C TYR A 283 17.65 -0.75 -25.72
N ARG A 284 17.21 -1.30 -26.87
CA ARG A 284 15.78 -1.53 -27.12
C ARG A 284 15.16 -2.42 -26.05
N LEU A 285 15.91 -3.37 -25.50
CA LEU A 285 15.46 -4.20 -24.37
C LEU A 285 15.16 -3.33 -23.14
N THR A 286 16.05 -2.38 -22.83
CA THR A 286 15.83 -1.41 -21.74
C THR A 286 14.56 -0.59 -21.92
N LEU A 287 14.27 -0.14 -23.15
CA LEU A 287 13.04 0.58 -23.45
C LEU A 287 11.80 -0.28 -23.25
N ILE A 288 11.82 -1.53 -23.76
CA ILE A 288 10.72 -2.48 -23.59
C ILE A 288 10.44 -2.72 -22.10
N ASP A 289 11.50 -2.91 -21.32
CA ASP A 289 11.41 -3.21 -19.89
C ASP A 289 10.78 -2.06 -19.08
N VAL A 290 11.24 -0.83 -19.31
CA VAL A 290 10.68 0.37 -18.68
C VAL A 290 9.21 0.59 -19.06
N ILE A 291 8.86 0.40 -20.34
CA ILE A 291 7.45 0.50 -20.78
C ILE A 291 6.60 -0.61 -20.17
N ALA A 292 7.13 -1.82 -20.01
CA ALA A 292 6.42 -2.93 -19.38
C ALA A 292 6.13 -2.64 -17.91
N HIS A 293 7.10 -2.10 -17.17
CA HIS A 293 6.91 -1.68 -15.78
C HIS A 293 5.86 -0.56 -15.66
N LEU A 294 5.90 0.44 -16.55
CA LEU A 294 4.88 1.48 -16.59
C LEU A 294 3.49 0.93 -16.96
N GLY A 295 3.42 0.03 -17.92
CA GLY A 295 2.18 -0.64 -18.32
C GLY A 295 1.57 -1.47 -17.19
N GLU A 296 2.41 -2.18 -16.43
CA GLU A 296 2.00 -2.92 -15.24
C GLU A 296 1.49 -1.99 -14.13
N MET A 297 2.11 -0.83 -13.95
CA MET A 297 1.65 0.22 -13.04
C MET A 297 0.26 0.74 -13.43
N TYR A 298 0.03 1.06 -14.70
CA TYR A 298 -1.30 1.42 -15.19
C TYR A 298 -2.30 0.28 -15.03
N ARG A 299 -1.91 -0.97 -15.31
CA ARG A 299 -2.79 -2.14 -15.18
C ARG A 299 -3.23 -2.36 -13.72
N ARG A 300 -2.32 -2.20 -12.75
CA ARG A 300 -2.62 -2.29 -11.31
C ARG A 300 -3.48 -1.15 -10.81
N SER A 301 -3.43 0.00 -11.48
CA SER A 301 -4.20 1.20 -11.12
C SER A 301 -5.68 1.16 -11.52
N ILE A 302 -6.08 0.23 -12.41
CA ILE A 302 -7.46 0.10 -12.88
C ILE A 302 -8.25 -0.76 -11.88
N PRO A 303 -9.41 -0.28 -11.38
CA PRO A 303 -10.31 -1.10 -10.57
C PRO A 303 -10.68 -2.39 -11.29
N ARG A 304 -10.49 -3.52 -10.63
CA ARG A 304 -11.16 -4.75 -11.05
C ARG A 304 -12.60 -4.65 -10.55
N GLU A 305 -13.54 -4.58 -11.47
CA GLU A 305 -14.95 -4.81 -11.12
C GLU A 305 -15.04 -6.20 -10.47
N LEU A 306 -15.47 -6.23 -9.20
CA LEU A 306 -15.87 -7.42 -8.45
C LEU A 306 -17.39 -7.47 -8.45
#